data_AF-A0A9D5HB03-F1
#
_entry.id   AF-A0A9D5HB03-F1
#
_cell.length_a   1.000
_cell.length_b   1.000
_cell.length_c   1.000
_cell.angle_alpha   90.00
_cell.angle_beta   90.00
_cell.angle_gamma   90.00
#
_symmetry.space_group_name_H-M   'P 1'
#
loop_
_entity.id
_entity.type
_entity.pdbx_description
1 polymer ?
#
loop_
_entity_poly.entity_id
_entity_poly.type
_entity_poly.pdbx_seq_one_letter_code
_entity_poly.pdbx_strand_id
1 'polypeptide(L)'
;MCPEILASPPLDIAHAVTFLLREAGVAGRDLRRVINRRPRLLASSVAGRLRPTLYFLQMLGISHIPRHTHLLSCSVEEKLIPRLEFLERSGFPSREARAMVRRFPQLFCYSIEENLRPKLRFLLEKMGRGLEEARDFPQYFSFSLGKRIRPRHSACVEKQVVLLLPAMLRPSDQEFAARLKVIRYPRRKEQEMRHSGAKGVEEATYRVVHGRALLKHKRTKEHRRVLARGTLRYLKSLCGMISTGMLQINTLVLRRFKAYK
;
A
#
# COMPACT_ATOMS: atom_id res chain seq x y z
N MET A 1 -10.78 -26.72 -9.69
CA MET A 1 -9.43 -27.29 -9.87
C MET A 1 -8.67 -26.45 -10.88
N CYS A 2 -7.33 -26.37 -10.82
CA CYS A 2 -6.53 -25.69 -11.85
C CYS A 2 -6.21 -26.69 -12.97
N PRO A 3 -6.79 -26.55 -14.17
CA PRO A 3 -6.58 -27.49 -15.27
C PRO A 3 -5.10 -27.60 -15.67
N GLU A 4 -4.31 -26.54 -15.44
CA GLU A 4 -2.89 -26.48 -15.78
C GLU A 4 -2.04 -27.47 -14.99
N ILE A 5 -2.50 -27.92 -13.81
CA ILE A 5 -1.78 -28.91 -13.00
C ILE A 5 -1.83 -30.28 -13.66
N LEU A 6 -2.96 -30.63 -14.29
CA LEU A 6 -3.12 -31.91 -14.97
C LEU A 6 -2.23 -32.00 -16.21
N ALA A 7 -1.92 -30.85 -16.82
CA ALA A 7 -1.02 -30.75 -17.96
C ALA A 7 0.47 -30.62 -17.56
N SER A 8 0.77 -30.46 -16.27
CA SER A 8 2.14 -30.24 -15.81
C SER A 8 2.90 -31.57 -15.67
N PRO A 9 4.16 -31.67 -16.16
CA PRO A 9 4.97 -32.87 -15.96
C PRO A 9 5.13 -33.21 -14.46
N PRO A 10 5.09 -34.49 -14.05
CA PRO A 10 5.26 -34.88 -12.65
C PRO A 10 6.55 -34.34 -12.01
N LEU A 11 7.62 -34.22 -12.80
CA LEU A 11 8.90 -33.67 -12.37
C LEU A 11 8.79 -32.19 -11.97
N ASP A 12 8.02 -31.38 -12.70
CA ASP A 12 7.82 -29.96 -12.38
C ASP A 12 7.03 -29.78 -11.09
N ILE A 13 6.04 -30.65 -10.86
CA ILE A 13 5.28 -30.69 -9.61
C ILE A 13 6.23 -31.03 -8.43
N ALA A 14 7.09 -32.04 -8.60
CA ALA A 14 8.08 -32.42 -7.59
C ALA A 14 9.07 -31.28 -7.30
N HIS A 15 9.54 -30.57 -8.32
CA HIS A 15 10.38 -29.39 -8.17
C HIS A 15 9.67 -28.26 -7.42
N ALA A 16 8.40 -27.99 -7.73
CA ALA A 16 7.61 -26.98 -7.04
C ALA A 16 7.40 -27.32 -5.56
N VAL A 17 7.10 -28.59 -5.25
CA VAL A 17 6.98 -29.07 -3.86
C VAL A 17 8.32 -28.95 -3.12
N THR A 18 9.42 -29.37 -3.76
CA THR A 18 10.77 -29.27 -3.18
C THR A 18 11.14 -27.82 -2.89
N PHE A 19 10.88 -26.91 -3.83
CA PHE A 19 11.05 -25.47 -3.65
C PHE A 19 10.24 -24.95 -2.46
N LEU A 20 8.96 -25.32 -2.33
CA LEU A 20 8.11 -24.87 -1.23
C LEU A 20 8.66 -25.31 0.14
N LEU A 21 9.13 -26.55 0.24
CA LEU A 21 9.66 -27.12 1.48
C LEU A 21 11.05 -26.56 1.85
N ARG A 22 11.95 -26.45 0.87
CA ARG A 22 13.38 -26.16 1.10
C ARG A 22 13.73 -24.69 0.99
N GLU A 23 13.15 -23.97 0.04
CA GLU A 23 13.51 -22.57 -0.26
C GLU A 23 12.48 -21.58 0.30
N ALA A 24 11.18 -21.86 0.13
CA ALA A 24 10.12 -20.99 0.64
C ALA A 24 9.83 -21.18 2.15
N GLY A 25 10.43 -22.20 2.78
CA GLY A 25 10.33 -22.48 4.21
C GLY A 25 8.96 -22.97 4.67
N VAL A 26 8.15 -23.56 3.78
CA VAL A 26 6.85 -24.14 4.14
C VAL A 26 7.09 -25.45 4.90
N ALA A 27 6.57 -25.56 6.13
CA ALA A 27 6.64 -26.80 6.88
C ALA A 27 5.81 -27.91 6.19
N GLY A 28 6.28 -29.16 6.24
CA GLY A 28 5.59 -30.29 5.61
C GLY A 28 4.11 -30.42 6.04
N ARG A 29 3.81 -30.23 7.33
CA ARG A 29 2.45 -30.22 7.87
C ARG A 29 1.52 -29.15 7.25
N ASP A 30 2.09 -28.05 6.76
CA ASP A 30 1.37 -26.92 6.19
C ASP A 30 1.21 -27.02 4.67
N LEU A 31 1.97 -27.91 4.03
CA LEU A 31 2.05 -28.04 2.58
C LEU A 31 0.67 -28.28 1.94
N ARG A 32 -0.10 -29.25 2.47
CA ARG A 32 -1.46 -29.55 2.00
C ARG A 32 -2.36 -28.30 2.01
N ARG A 33 -2.31 -27.53 3.10
CA ARG A 33 -3.10 -26.30 3.25
C ARG A 33 -2.67 -25.22 2.26
N VAL A 34 -1.36 -25.06 2.04
CA VAL A 34 -0.81 -24.08 1.08
C VAL A 34 -1.22 -24.42 -0.34
N ILE A 35 -1.05 -25.68 -0.75
CA ILE A 35 -1.41 -26.16 -2.10
C ILE A 35 -2.91 -26.00 -2.33
N ASN A 36 -3.75 -26.42 -1.38
CA ASN A 36 -5.21 -26.30 -1.52
C ASN A 36 -5.67 -24.84 -1.68
N ARG A 37 -5.00 -23.88 -1.01
CA ARG A 37 -5.29 -22.46 -1.18
C ARG A 37 -4.79 -21.87 -2.49
N ARG A 38 -3.68 -22.39 -3.03
CA ARG A 38 -3.08 -21.88 -4.27
C ARG A 38 -2.51 -23.02 -5.13
N PRO A 39 -3.37 -23.79 -5.82
CA PRO A 39 -2.90 -24.94 -6.60
C PRO A 39 -1.92 -24.55 -7.72
N ARG A 40 -2.07 -23.34 -8.29
CA ARG A 40 -1.15 -22.79 -9.31
C ARG A 40 0.33 -22.75 -8.91
N LEU A 41 0.65 -22.88 -7.63
CA LEU A 41 2.05 -23.01 -7.19
C LEU A 41 2.72 -24.23 -7.81
N LEU A 42 1.98 -25.32 -8.01
CA LEU A 42 2.50 -26.57 -8.56
C LEU A 42 2.71 -26.52 -10.09
N ALA A 43 1.92 -25.70 -10.78
CA ALA A 43 2.03 -25.50 -12.24
C ALA A 43 2.96 -24.33 -12.61
N SER A 44 3.53 -23.62 -11.64
CA SER A 44 4.40 -22.48 -11.89
C SER A 44 5.85 -22.91 -12.02
N SER A 45 6.55 -22.44 -13.05
CA SER A 45 8.00 -22.67 -13.21
C SER A 45 8.77 -22.20 -11.97
N VAL A 46 9.55 -23.10 -11.38
CA VAL A 46 10.40 -22.76 -10.23
C VAL A 46 11.43 -21.69 -10.61
N ALA A 47 12.13 -21.89 -11.73
CA ALA A 47 13.19 -21.00 -12.20
C ALA A 47 12.64 -19.67 -12.75
N GLY A 48 11.55 -19.72 -13.51
CA GLY A 48 11.01 -18.53 -14.20
C GLY A 48 10.00 -17.72 -13.38
N ARG A 49 9.37 -18.31 -12.36
CA ARG A 49 8.30 -17.65 -11.59
C ARG A 49 8.56 -17.66 -10.09
N LEU A 50 8.70 -18.85 -9.49
CA LEU A 50 8.68 -18.97 -8.03
C LEU A 50 9.93 -18.35 -7.37
N ARG A 51 11.13 -18.70 -7.84
CA ARG A 51 12.41 -18.17 -7.32
C ARG A 51 12.58 -16.66 -7.54
N PRO A 52 12.36 -16.11 -8.75
CA PRO A 52 12.43 -14.66 -8.94
C PRO A 52 11.48 -13.91 -8.01
N THR A 53 10.28 -14.45 -7.80
CA THR A 53 9.30 -13.83 -6.89
C THR A 53 9.73 -13.94 -5.43
N LEU A 54 10.28 -15.07 -5.01
CA LEU A 54 10.85 -15.24 -3.66
C LEU A 54 11.92 -14.17 -3.39
N TYR A 55 12.89 -14.01 -4.28
CA TYR A 55 13.95 -13.00 -4.14
C TYR A 55 13.40 -11.58 -4.13
N PHE A 56 12.45 -11.27 -5.02
CA PHE A 56 11.81 -9.96 -5.03
C PHE A 56 11.13 -9.63 -3.69
N LEU A 57 10.38 -10.59 -3.12
CA LEU A 57 9.72 -10.41 -1.82
C LEU A 57 10.75 -10.22 -0.69
N GLN A 58 11.82 -11.01 -0.68
CA GLN A 58 12.89 -10.89 0.30
C GLN A 58 13.61 -9.53 0.20
N MET A 59 13.87 -9.04 -1.03
CA MET A 59 14.45 -7.71 -1.26
C MET A 59 13.56 -6.57 -0.75
N LEU A 60 12.23 -6.73 -0.81
CA LEU A 60 11.29 -5.79 -0.19
C LEU A 60 11.23 -5.89 1.34
N GLY A 61 11.95 -6.85 1.94
CA GLY A 61 11.96 -7.12 3.37
C GLY A 61 10.78 -7.98 3.84
N ILE A 62 10.12 -8.71 2.94
CA ILE A 62 9.08 -9.70 3.28
C ILE A 62 9.77 -11.05 3.46
N SER A 63 10.28 -11.30 4.67
CA SER A 63 11.07 -12.50 4.98
C SER A 63 10.23 -13.72 5.37
N HIS A 64 9.05 -13.52 5.97
CA HIS A 64 8.19 -14.61 6.42
C HIS A 64 7.29 -15.16 5.28
N ILE A 65 7.92 -15.76 4.28
CA ILE A 65 7.31 -16.26 3.05
C ILE A 65 6.16 -17.27 3.26
N PRO A 66 6.17 -18.17 4.27
CA PRO A 66 5.08 -19.12 4.47
C PRO A 66 3.69 -18.49 4.67
N ARG A 67 3.63 -17.22 5.12
CA ARG A 67 2.37 -16.45 5.26
C ARG A 67 1.92 -15.79 3.96
N HIS A 68 2.80 -15.71 2.97
CA HIS A 68 2.61 -14.97 1.72
C HIS A 68 2.86 -15.83 0.47
N THR A 69 2.80 -17.16 0.60
CA THR A 69 3.06 -18.12 -0.49
C THR A 69 2.18 -17.88 -1.73
N HIS A 70 0.97 -17.38 -1.55
CA HIS A 70 0.08 -17.02 -2.66
C HIS A 70 0.69 -16.01 -3.64
N LEU A 71 1.63 -15.18 -3.18
CA LEU A 71 2.36 -14.22 -4.01
C LEU A 71 3.41 -14.90 -4.91
N LEU A 72 3.96 -16.06 -4.54
CA LEU A 72 5.06 -16.71 -5.29
C LEU A 72 4.68 -17.09 -6.73
N SER A 73 3.39 -17.32 -6.98
CA SER A 73 2.86 -17.59 -8.33
C SER A 73 2.62 -16.33 -9.18
N CYS A 74 2.76 -15.14 -8.60
CA CYS A 74 2.54 -13.87 -9.31
C CYS A 74 3.74 -13.50 -10.17
N SER A 75 3.50 -12.93 -11.34
CA SER A 75 4.56 -12.34 -12.17
C SER A 75 5.15 -11.11 -11.49
N VAL A 76 6.46 -11.06 -11.29
CA VAL A 76 7.13 -9.88 -10.72
C VAL A 76 6.94 -8.68 -11.64
N GLU A 77 7.19 -8.86 -12.94
CA GLU A 77 7.20 -7.79 -13.94
C GLU A 77 5.80 -7.31 -14.30
N GLU A 78 4.84 -8.22 -14.47
CA GLU A 78 3.50 -7.85 -14.93
C GLU A 78 2.56 -7.53 -13.78
N LYS A 79 2.88 -7.99 -12.55
CA LYS A 79 1.97 -7.87 -11.41
C LYS A 79 2.54 -7.07 -10.24
N LEU A 80 3.70 -7.46 -9.73
CA LEU A 80 4.21 -6.88 -8.48
C LEU A 80 4.81 -5.48 -8.70
N ILE A 81 5.69 -5.33 -9.69
CA ILE A 81 6.33 -4.05 -10.03
C ILE A 81 5.29 -2.97 -10.38
N PRO A 82 4.30 -3.21 -11.27
CA PRO A 82 3.32 -2.17 -11.62
C PRO A 82 2.53 -1.63 -10.43
N ARG A 83 2.31 -2.45 -9.40
CA ARG A 83 1.60 -2.04 -8.18
C ARG A 83 2.49 -1.20 -7.27
N LEU A 84 3.77 -1.54 -7.18
CA LEU A 84 4.74 -0.72 -6.45
C LEU A 84 4.91 0.63 -7.16
N GLU A 85 5.09 0.64 -8.47
CA GLU A 85 5.18 1.86 -9.28
C GLU A 85 3.91 2.71 -9.19
N PHE A 86 2.73 2.08 -9.15
CA PHE A 86 1.48 2.80 -8.95
C PHE A 86 1.48 3.57 -7.63
N LEU A 87 1.91 2.95 -6.52
CA LEU A 87 2.01 3.64 -5.23
C LEU A 87 2.98 4.82 -5.33
N GLU A 88 4.14 4.62 -5.94
CA GLU A 88 5.14 5.68 -6.10
C GLU A 88 4.62 6.86 -6.95
N ARG A 89 4.03 6.57 -8.11
CA ARG A 89 3.41 7.57 -9.00
C ARG A 89 2.22 8.28 -8.35
N SER A 90 1.57 7.65 -7.38
CA SER A 90 0.47 8.26 -6.61
C SER A 90 0.95 9.26 -5.56
N GLY A 91 2.27 9.43 -5.40
CA GLY A 91 2.87 10.44 -4.52
C GLY A 91 3.56 9.87 -3.27
N PHE A 92 3.58 8.54 -3.08
CA PHE A 92 4.35 7.95 -2.00
C PHE A 92 5.84 7.93 -2.36
N PRO A 93 6.75 8.46 -1.51
CA PRO A 93 8.17 8.24 -1.66
C PRO A 93 8.49 6.75 -1.76
N SER A 94 9.45 6.36 -2.60
CA SER A 94 9.76 4.95 -2.84
C SER A 94 10.04 4.15 -1.57
N ARG A 95 10.73 4.74 -0.58
CA ARG A 95 10.94 4.12 0.74
C ARG A 95 9.62 3.85 1.48
N GLU A 96 8.65 4.75 1.41
CA GLU A 96 7.35 4.60 2.06
C GLU A 96 6.47 3.59 1.33
N ALA A 97 6.43 3.62 0.00
CA ALA A 97 5.71 2.62 -0.80
C ALA A 97 6.21 1.20 -0.50
N ARG A 98 7.53 1.01 -0.44
CA ARG A 98 8.17 -0.24 -0.01
C ARG A 98 7.81 -0.63 1.43
N ALA A 99 7.81 0.33 2.36
CA ALA A 99 7.40 0.08 3.73
C ALA A 99 5.91 -0.29 3.85
N MET A 100 5.03 0.26 3.01
CA MET A 100 3.61 -0.10 2.95
C MET A 100 3.43 -1.55 2.51
N VAL A 101 4.03 -1.94 1.37
CA VAL A 101 3.90 -3.33 0.87
C VAL A 101 4.56 -4.35 1.80
N ARG A 102 5.64 -3.97 2.51
CA ARG A 102 6.25 -4.83 3.53
C ARG A 102 5.32 -5.06 4.72
N ARG A 103 4.64 -4.02 5.21
CA ARG A 103 3.68 -4.12 6.32
C ARG A 103 2.36 -4.79 5.91
N PHE A 104 1.98 -4.67 4.65
CA PHE A 104 0.73 -5.21 4.12
C PHE A 104 0.91 -5.77 2.69
N PRO A 105 1.52 -6.97 2.54
CA PRO A 105 1.80 -7.56 1.22
C PRO A 105 0.56 -7.82 0.36
N GLN A 106 -0.63 -7.87 0.97
CA GLN A 106 -1.90 -8.00 0.26
C GLN A 106 -2.17 -6.85 -0.73
N LEU A 107 -1.46 -5.72 -0.64
CA LEU A 107 -1.51 -4.68 -1.66
C LEU A 107 -1.23 -5.22 -3.07
N PHE A 108 -0.36 -6.24 -3.20
CA PHE A 108 -0.08 -6.89 -4.47
C PHE A 108 -1.26 -7.68 -5.05
N CYS A 109 -2.28 -7.97 -4.25
CA CYS A 109 -3.45 -8.71 -4.67
C CYS A 109 -4.55 -7.82 -5.24
N TYR A 110 -4.54 -6.52 -4.96
CA TYR A 110 -5.58 -5.61 -5.43
C TYR A 110 -5.32 -5.16 -6.87
N SER A 111 -6.41 -4.95 -7.62
CA SER A 111 -6.35 -4.33 -8.94
C SER A 111 -6.01 -2.84 -8.79
N ILE A 112 -5.18 -2.33 -9.69
CA ILE A 112 -4.87 -0.90 -9.73
C ILE A 112 -6.14 -0.12 -10.08
N GLU A 113 -6.80 -0.48 -11.19
CA GLU A 113 -7.96 0.22 -11.72
C GLU A 113 -9.23 0.00 -10.89
N GLU A 114 -9.49 -1.23 -10.46
CA GLU A 114 -10.75 -1.56 -9.79
C GLU A 114 -10.73 -1.37 -8.27
N ASN A 115 -9.56 -1.10 -7.68
CA ASN A 115 -9.44 -1.04 -6.23
C ASN A 115 -8.52 0.08 -5.74
N LEU A 116 -7.22 0.02 -6.04
CA LEU A 116 -6.25 0.95 -5.45
C LEU A 116 -6.53 2.40 -5.87
N ARG A 117 -6.64 2.65 -7.18
CA ARG A 117 -6.91 3.98 -7.75
C ARG A 117 -8.24 4.57 -7.27
N PRO A 118 -9.40 3.91 -7.41
CA PRO A 118 -10.68 4.52 -7.01
C PRO A 118 -10.78 4.78 -5.51
N LYS A 119 -10.16 3.94 -4.67
CA LYS A 119 -10.13 4.18 -3.21
C LYS A 119 -9.19 5.32 -2.85
N LEU A 120 -8.00 5.39 -3.44
CA LEU A 120 -7.09 6.51 -3.19
C LEU A 120 -7.70 7.84 -3.63
N ARG A 121 -8.34 7.86 -4.81
CA ARG A 121 -9.09 9.02 -5.30
C ARG A 121 -10.20 9.42 -4.33
N PHE A 122 -10.99 8.46 -3.84
CA PHE A 122 -12.04 8.75 -2.87
C PHE A 122 -11.49 9.34 -1.56
N LEU A 123 -10.37 8.81 -1.06
CA LEU A 123 -9.70 9.33 0.13
C LEU A 123 -9.29 10.80 -0.03
N LEU A 124 -8.64 11.12 -1.16
CA LEU A 124 -8.09 12.45 -1.40
C LEU A 124 -9.17 13.47 -1.76
N GLU A 125 -10.05 13.13 -2.70
CA GLU A 125 -10.98 14.09 -3.31
C GLU A 125 -12.32 14.16 -2.58
N LYS A 126 -12.85 13.02 -2.14
CA LYS A 126 -14.19 12.97 -1.52
C LYS A 126 -14.13 13.08 -0.01
N MET A 127 -13.13 12.46 0.63
CA MET A 127 -12.94 12.58 2.07
C MET A 127 -12.05 13.76 2.48
N GLY A 128 -11.33 14.38 1.53
CA GLY A 128 -10.43 15.51 1.79
C GLY A 128 -9.24 15.16 2.70
N ARG A 129 -8.78 13.90 2.66
CA ARG A 129 -7.72 13.38 3.54
C ARG A 129 -6.38 13.32 2.83
N GLY A 130 -5.30 13.34 3.60
CA GLY A 130 -3.95 13.24 3.06
C GLY A 130 -3.52 11.80 2.75
N LEU A 131 -2.51 11.67 1.89
CA LEU A 131 -1.90 10.40 1.50
C LEU A 131 -1.33 9.64 2.70
N GLU A 132 -0.83 10.36 3.70
CA GLU A 132 -0.24 9.82 4.92
C GLU A 132 -1.18 8.86 5.66
N GLU A 133 -2.49 9.09 5.62
CA GLU A 133 -3.44 8.17 6.27
C GLU A 133 -3.48 6.81 5.57
N ALA A 134 -3.40 6.76 4.24
CA ALA A 134 -3.28 5.52 3.50
C ALA A 134 -1.91 4.86 3.68
N ARG A 135 -0.84 5.66 3.82
CA ARG A 135 0.49 5.15 4.17
C ARG A 135 0.49 4.46 5.52
N ASP A 136 -0.07 5.10 6.54
CA ASP A 136 -0.02 4.64 7.92
C ASP A 136 -1.05 3.53 8.18
N PHE A 137 -2.11 3.47 7.37
CA PHE A 137 -3.11 2.41 7.39
C PHE A 137 -3.36 1.77 6.01
N PRO A 138 -2.42 0.97 5.47
CA PRO A 138 -2.57 0.35 4.14
C PRO A 138 -3.76 -0.61 4.03
N GLN A 139 -4.26 -1.13 5.16
CA GLN A 139 -5.48 -1.96 5.18
C GLN A 139 -6.72 -1.18 4.72
N TYR A 140 -6.67 0.15 4.61
CA TYR A 140 -7.69 0.96 3.93
C TYR A 140 -8.13 0.33 2.60
N PHE A 141 -7.18 -0.14 1.78
CA PHE A 141 -7.45 -0.75 0.48
C PHE A 141 -8.15 -2.12 0.56
N SER A 142 -8.22 -2.74 1.74
CA SER A 142 -8.94 -4.00 1.94
C SER A 142 -10.44 -3.82 2.15
N PHE A 143 -10.88 -2.67 2.65
CA PHE A 143 -12.30 -2.41 2.90
C PHE A 143 -13.06 -2.13 1.62
N SER A 144 -14.32 -2.57 1.54
CA SER A 144 -15.19 -2.27 0.39
C SER A 144 -15.45 -0.77 0.29
N LEU A 145 -15.23 -0.20 -0.90
CA LEU A 145 -15.52 1.21 -1.15
C LEU A 145 -17.02 1.51 -0.98
N GLY A 146 -17.87 0.66 -1.59
CA GLY A 146 -19.32 0.83 -1.56
C GLY A 146 -19.98 0.40 -0.26
N LYS A 147 -19.57 -0.73 0.33
CA LYS A 147 -20.25 -1.30 1.50
C LYS A 147 -19.72 -0.80 2.85
N ARG A 148 -18.51 -0.24 2.89
CA ARG A 148 -17.84 0.11 4.17
C ARG A 148 -17.34 1.55 4.19
N ILE A 149 -16.49 1.94 3.24
CA ILE A 149 -15.82 3.24 3.27
C ILE A 149 -16.82 4.38 3.08
N ARG A 150 -17.63 4.32 2.01
CA ARG A 150 -18.63 5.36 1.69
C ARG A 150 -19.67 5.53 2.81
N PRO A 151 -20.41 4.48 3.26
CA PRO A 151 -21.45 4.65 4.26
C PRO A 151 -20.92 5.22 5.58
N ARG A 152 -19.74 4.77 6.02
CA ARG A 152 -19.14 5.24 7.26
C ARG A 152 -18.61 6.66 7.16
N HIS A 153 -18.05 7.05 6.01
CA HIS A 153 -17.69 8.43 5.76
C HIS A 153 -18.93 9.34 5.80
N SER A 154 -20.02 8.96 5.10
CA SER A 154 -21.27 9.72 5.11
C SER A 154 -21.86 9.87 6.51
N ALA A 155 -21.90 8.79 7.31
CA ALA A 155 -22.37 8.85 8.69
C ALA A 155 -21.51 9.77 9.58
N CYS A 156 -20.19 9.76 9.38
CA CYS A 156 -19.29 10.69 10.08
C CYS A 156 -19.57 12.15 9.68
N VAL A 157 -19.80 12.42 8.39
CA VAL A 157 -20.13 13.77 7.90
C VAL A 157 -21.47 14.25 8.46
N GLU A 158 -22.50 13.41 8.44
CA GLU A 158 -23.83 13.73 8.98
C GLU A 158 -23.78 14.06 10.48
N LYS A 159 -22.98 13.32 11.24
CA LYS A 159 -22.74 13.58 12.68
C LYS A 159 -21.68 14.64 12.94
N GLN A 160 -21.10 15.23 11.89
CA GLN A 160 -20.02 16.22 11.95
C GLN A 160 -18.81 15.77 12.78
N VAL A 161 -18.48 14.47 12.73
CA VAL A 161 -17.33 13.88 13.44
C VAL A 161 -16.21 13.53 12.48
N VAL A 162 -14.96 13.72 12.94
CA VAL A 162 -13.77 13.31 12.20
C VAL A 162 -13.08 12.18 12.96
N LEU A 163 -13.09 10.98 12.38
CA LEU A 163 -12.42 9.79 12.94
C LEU A 163 -11.18 9.43 12.10
N LEU A 164 -10.12 8.94 12.73
CA LEU A 164 -8.99 8.34 11.99
C LEU A 164 -9.47 7.12 11.19
N LEU A 165 -8.85 6.83 10.03
CA LEU A 165 -9.26 5.68 9.19
C LEU A 165 -9.37 4.36 9.96
N PRO A 166 -8.43 3.98 10.86
CA PRO A 166 -8.57 2.74 11.63
C PRO A 166 -9.79 2.76 12.55
N ALA A 167 -10.06 3.88 13.22
CA ALA A 167 -11.19 4.04 14.13
C ALA A 167 -12.53 4.06 13.40
N MET A 168 -12.53 4.53 12.15
CA MET A 168 -13.71 4.52 11.28
C MET A 168 -13.95 3.16 10.65
N LEU A 169 -12.93 2.43 10.19
CA LEU A 169 -13.11 1.28 9.29
C LEU A 169 -12.94 -0.09 9.96
N ARG A 170 -12.09 -0.22 10.98
CA ARG A 170 -11.85 -1.51 11.66
C ARG A 170 -13.06 -2.03 12.45
N PRO A 171 -13.76 -1.21 13.27
CA PRO A 171 -14.78 -1.74 14.19
C PRO A 171 -15.93 -2.42 13.46
N SER A 172 -16.63 -3.35 14.09
CA SER A 172 -17.88 -3.91 13.56
C SER A 172 -18.91 -2.81 13.26
N ASP A 173 -19.99 -3.14 12.54
CA ASP A 173 -21.03 -2.12 12.26
C ASP A 173 -21.73 -1.67 13.55
N GLN A 174 -21.92 -2.59 14.50
CA GLN A 174 -22.46 -2.29 15.83
C GLN A 174 -21.53 -1.38 16.64
N GLU A 175 -20.23 -1.71 16.69
CA GLU A 175 -19.24 -0.90 17.41
C GLU A 175 -19.09 0.50 16.80
N PHE A 176 -19.09 0.60 15.47
CA PHE A 176 -19.03 1.87 14.78
C PHE A 176 -20.27 2.72 15.09
N ALA A 177 -21.47 2.13 15.03
CA ALA A 177 -22.71 2.83 15.36
C ALA A 177 -22.74 3.28 16.83
N ALA A 178 -22.32 2.42 17.76
CA ALA A 178 -22.21 2.77 19.18
C ALA A 178 -21.25 3.94 19.39
N ARG A 179 -20.08 3.93 18.71
CA ARG A 179 -19.11 5.02 18.77
C ARG A 179 -19.70 6.35 18.30
N LEU A 180 -20.50 6.36 17.23
CA LEU A 180 -21.17 7.57 16.76
C LEU A 180 -22.23 8.11 17.75
N LYS A 181 -22.83 7.26 18.58
CA LYS A 181 -23.79 7.68 19.61
C LYS A 181 -23.12 8.36 20.80
N VAL A 182 -21.94 7.88 21.18
CA VAL A 182 -21.19 8.38 22.34
C VAL A 182 -20.53 9.73 22.06
N ILE A 183 -20.11 9.98 20.81
CA ILE A 183 -19.53 11.26 20.41
C ILE A 183 -20.66 12.30 20.34
N ARG A 184 -21.01 12.87 21.49
CA ARG A 184 -21.81 14.09 21.62
C ARG A 184 -20.87 15.29 21.57
N TYR A 185 -21.08 16.22 20.63
CA TYR A 185 -20.53 17.56 20.78
C TYR A 185 -21.13 18.20 22.05
N PRO A 186 -20.35 18.95 22.84
CA PRO A 186 -20.93 19.85 23.81
C PRO A 186 -21.76 20.91 23.07
N ARG A 187 -23.03 21.09 23.47
CA ARG A 187 -23.90 22.23 23.10
C ARG A 187 -23.36 23.56 23.71
N ARG A 188 -22.09 23.90 23.52
CA ARG A 188 -21.54 25.21 23.92
C ARG A 188 -21.12 25.96 22.67
N LYS A 189 -22.09 26.62 22.06
CA LYS A 189 -21.95 27.85 21.23
C LYS A 189 -23.28 28.30 20.61
N GLU A 190 -24.36 27.53 20.73
CA GLU A 190 -25.71 27.99 20.37
C GLU A 190 -26.31 28.96 21.40
N GLN A 191 -25.90 28.90 22.66
CA GLN A 191 -26.36 29.83 23.71
C GLN A 191 -25.56 31.14 23.77
N GLU A 192 -24.31 31.15 23.27
CA GLU A 192 -23.49 32.37 23.15
C GLU A 192 -23.93 33.24 21.96
N MET A 193 -24.39 32.64 20.85
CA MET A 193 -24.92 33.41 19.71
C MET A 193 -26.31 33.99 19.92
N ARG A 194 -27.06 33.55 20.93
CA ARG A 194 -28.34 34.19 21.29
C ARG A 194 -28.17 35.50 22.09
N HIS A 195 -26.96 35.79 22.58
CA HIS A 195 -26.68 36.99 23.37
C HIS A 195 -25.86 38.07 22.64
N SER A 196 -25.42 37.83 21.40
CA SER A 196 -24.80 38.85 20.57
C SER A 196 -25.53 38.93 19.24
N GLY A 197 -26.56 39.78 19.17
CA GLY A 197 -27.18 40.15 17.92
C GLY A 197 -26.13 40.73 16.97
N ALA A 198 -25.76 39.97 15.94
CA ALA A 198 -24.96 40.47 14.84
C ALA A 198 -25.34 39.71 13.57
N LYS A 199 -25.92 40.47 12.64
CA LYS A 199 -26.20 40.07 11.26
C LYS A 199 -24.93 39.56 10.58
N GLY A 200 -25.05 38.48 9.80
CA GLY A 200 -24.03 38.05 8.85
C GLY A 200 -23.60 36.60 9.04
N VAL A 201 -24.43 35.63 8.64
CA VAL A 201 -24.06 34.22 8.62
C VAL A 201 -24.48 33.60 7.30
N GLU A 202 -23.60 33.66 6.30
CA GLU A 202 -23.65 32.68 5.20
C GLU A 202 -22.29 32.33 4.55
N GLU A 203 -21.15 32.87 4.98
CA GLU A 203 -19.86 32.61 4.30
C GLU A 203 -18.79 31.83 5.09
N ALA A 204 -19.02 31.48 6.36
CA ALA A 204 -17.92 31.03 7.23
C ALA A 204 -17.70 29.51 7.31
N THR A 205 -18.66 28.66 6.93
CA THR A 205 -18.55 27.20 7.10
C THR A 205 -17.85 26.49 5.94
N TYR A 206 -17.74 27.10 4.77
CA TYR A 206 -17.05 26.52 3.60
C TYR A 206 -15.51 26.74 3.60
N ARG A 207 -14.98 27.70 4.38
CA ARG A 207 -13.54 28.06 4.31
C ARG A 207 -12.60 27.24 5.20
N VAL A 208 -13.10 26.53 6.21
CA VAL A 208 -12.22 25.81 7.17
C VAL A 208 -11.60 24.54 6.57
N VAL A 209 -12.24 23.92 5.56
CA VAL A 209 -11.73 22.71 4.90
C VAL A 209 -10.77 23.02 3.74
N HIS A 210 -10.88 24.19 3.10
CA HIS A 210 -10.05 24.56 1.95
C HIS A 210 -8.90 25.54 2.25
N GLY A 211 -8.90 26.22 3.40
CA GLY A 211 -7.88 27.23 3.75
C GLY A 211 -6.47 26.72 4.06
N ARG A 212 -6.24 25.40 4.23
CA ARG A 212 -4.90 24.84 4.51
C ARG A 212 -4.15 24.33 3.27
N ALA A 213 -4.81 24.22 2.12
CA ALA A 213 -4.19 23.72 0.88
C ALA A 213 -3.39 24.80 0.12
N LEU A 214 -3.71 26.09 0.29
CA LEU A 214 -3.13 27.16 -0.53
C LEU A 214 -1.87 27.84 0.05
N LEU A 215 -1.50 27.58 1.31
CA LEU A 215 -0.34 28.22 1.94
C LEU A 215 0.98 27.42 1.88
N LYS A 216 0.97 26.16 1.40
CA LYS A 216 2.22 25.38 1.24
C LYS A 216 2.88 25.55 -0.14
N HIS A 217 2.21 26.16 -1.11
CA HIS A 217 2.75 26.28 -2.48
C HIS A 217 3.78 27.41 -2.67
N LYS A 218 3.92 28.33 -1.70
CA LYS A 218 4.92 29.41 -1.77
C LYS A 218 6.28 29.08 -1.11
N ARG A 219 6.42 28.02 -0.31
CA ARG A 219 7.70 27.67 0.35
C ARG A 219 8.54 26.59 -0.37
N THR A 220 8.03 25.98 -1.42
CA THR A 220 8.70 24.87 -2.14
C THR A 220 9.61 25.29 -3.32
N LYS A 221 9.73 26.59 -3.63
CA LYS A 221 10.65 27.05 -4.69
C LYS A 221 12.06 27.40 -4.19
N GLU A 222 12.21 27.90 -2.96
CA GLU A 222 13.52 28.34 -2.42
C GLU A 222 14.44 27.16 -2.01
N HIS A 223 13.87 26.07 -1.47
CA HIS A 223 14.64 24.91 -0.98
C HIS A 223 15.25 24.02 -2.08
N ARG A 224 14.81 24.17 -3.34
CA ARG A 224 15.33 23.38 -4.48
C ARG A 224 16.71 23.85 -4.98
N ARG A 225 17.19 25.04 -4.57
CA ARG A 225 18.50 25.56 -5.01
C ARG A 225 19.67 25.15 -4.11
N VAL A 226 19.42 24.80 -2.84
CA VAL A 226 20.49 24.47 -1.87
C VAL A 226 20.90 22.99 -1.91
N LEU A 227 20.01 22.08 -2.31
CA LEU A 227 20.29 20.64 -2.38
C LEU A 227 21.10 20.20 -3.62
N ALA A 228 21.26 21.06 -4.63
CA ALA A 228 22.03 20.73 -5.84
C ALA A 228 23.56 20.84 -5.66
N ARG A 229 24.05 21.49 -4.59
CA ARG A 229 25.50 21.71 -4.37
C ARG A 229 26.15 20.71 -3.39
N GLY A 230 25.36 19.98 -2.60
CA GLY A 230 25.86 19.00 -1.62
C GLY A 230 26.08 17.59 -2.17
N THR A 231 25.29 17.17 -3.16
CA THR A 231 25.23 15.78 -3.66
C THR A 231 26.43 15.38 -4.53
N LEU A 232 27.12 16.36 -5.15
CA LEU A 232 28.28 16.10 -6.01
C LEU A 232 29.54 15.72 -5.22
N ARG A 233 29.62 16.05 -3.92
CA ARG A 233 30.81 15.80 -3.09
C ARG A 233 30.84 14.37 -2.53
N TYR A 234 29.68 13.72 -2.38
CA TYR A 234 29.55 12.36 -1.87
C TYR A 234 29.73 11.28 -2.95
N LEU A 235 29.32 11.58 -4.20
CA LEU A 235 29.40 10.65 -5.33
C LEU A 235 30.83 10.40 -5.84
N LYS A 236 31.78 11.31 -5.60
CA LYS A 236 33.20 11.10 -5.93
C LYS A 236 33.91 10.14 -4.96
N SER A 237 33.41 9.97 -3.74
CA SER A 237 34.01 9.10 -2.73
C SER A 237 33.56 7.63 -2.88
N LEU A 238 32.32 7.37 -3.33
CA LEU A 238 31.80 6.00 -3.47
C LEU A 238 32.25 5.27 -4.76
N CYS A 239 32.68 6.00 -5.79
CA CYS A 239 33.12 5.39 -7.06
C CYS A 239 34.44 4.61 -6.91
N GLY A 240 35.22 4.86 -5.84
CA GLY A 240 36.47 4.17 -5.57
C GLY A 240 36.36 2.76 -4.95
N MET A 241 35.16 2.31 -4.56
CA MET A 241 34.99 1.07 -3.78
C MET A 241 34.25 -0.07 -4.50
N ILE A 242 33.80 0.10 -5.74
CA ILE A 242 33.02 -0.93 -6.47
C ILE A 242 33.80 -1.44 -7.68
N SER A 243 35.04 -1.87 -7.47
CA SER A 243 35.87 -2.51 -8.52
C SER A 243 36.06 -4.01 -8.34
N THR A 244 35.55 -4.64 -7.28
CA THR A 244 35.79 -6.08 -7.06
C THR A 244 34.51 -6.87 -6.82
N GLY A 245 34.13 -7.67 -7.83
CA GLY A 245 33.46 -8.97 -7.63
C GLY A 245 31.94 -9.00 -7.77
N MET A 246 31.46 -9.37 -8.98
CA MET A 246 30.53 -10.49 -9.26
C MET A 246 29.64 -10.22 -10.48
N LEU A 247 30.07 -10.76 -11.62
CA LEU A 247 29.24 -11.00 -12.78
C LEU A 247 28.53 -12.35 -12.63
N GLN A 248 27.21 -12.33 -12.75
CA GLN A 248 26.34 -13.27 -13.51
C GLN A 248 24.92 -13.28 -12.92
N ILE A 249 24.18 -12.18 -13.12
CA ILE A 249 22.72 -12.17 -13.04
C ILE A 249 22.22 -11.34 -14.22
N ASN A 250 21.23 -11.90 -14.92
CA ASN A 250 20.61 -11.42 -16.15
C ASN A 250 20.56 -9.88 -16.27
N THR A 251 21.23 -9.36 -17.30
CA THR A 251 21.62 -7.95 -17.43
C THR A 251 20.42 -7.00 -17.54
N LEU A 252 19.22 -7.47 -17.92
CA LEU A 252 18.02 -6.63 -18.00
C LEU A 252 17.42 -6.30 -16.63
N VAL A 253 17.43 -7.26 -15.71
CA VAL A 253 16.91 -7.08 -14.35
C VAL A 253 17.84 -6.09 -13.62
N LEU A 254 19.14 -6.35 -13.60
CA LEU A 254 20.13 -5.46 -12.97
C LEU A 254 20.18 -4.05 -13.58
N ARG A 255 20.00 -3.89 -14.90
CA ARG A 255 19.99 -2.58 -15.57
C ARG A 255 18.81 -1.70 -15.13
N ARG A 256 17.63 -2.28 -14.87
CA ARG A 256 16.50 -1.55 -14.25
C ARG A 256 16.63 -1.41 -12.73
N PHE A 257 17.31 -2.35 -12.06
CA PHE A 257 17.56 -2.27 -10.61
C PHE A 257 18.55 -1.16 -10.19
N LYS A 258 19.49 -0.76 -11.07
CA LYS A 258 20.37 0.40 -10.81
C LYS A 258 19.62 1.74 -10.76
N ALA A 259 18.39 1.83 -11.26
CA ALA A 259 17.55 3.03 -11.15
C ALA A 259 16.75 3.12 -9.82
N TYR A 260 16.90 2.14 -8.91
CA TYR A 260 16.15 2.06 -7.64
C TYR A 260 17.01 2.27 -6.37
N LYS A 261 18.25 2.77 -6.48
CA LYS A 261 19.14 3.11 -5.34
C LYS A 261 19.23 4.61 -5.11
#